data_AF-A0A8D0JP38-F1
#
_entry.id   AF-A0A8D0JP38-F1
#
_cell.length_a   1.000
_cell.length_b   1.000
_cell.length_c   1.000
_cell.angle_alpha   90.00
_cell.angle_beta   90.00
_cell.angle_gamma   90.00
#
_symmetry.space_group_name_H-M   'P 1'
#
loop_
_entity.id
_entity.type
_entity.pdbx_description
1 polymer ?
#
loop_
_entity_poly.entity_id
_entity_poly.type
_entity_poly.pdbx_seq_one_letter_code
_entity_poly.pdbx_strand_id
1 'polypeptide(L)'
;MEAAETKAEAAAREALAKVADILEPTGLQEEAELPAQILAEFVMDSRKKDKLLCSQLQVVDFLQNFLIQEDTAQGLDPLASEDTSRKRAIEAKEQWKELKATYQEHVEAITSALTQALPKMEEAQKKQAQLQETLEQLQAKKQVAVEKLRIAQKQWQLQQEKHLQHLTKVSAEVKERQMGTQQEFERLYQELGALKQQARQEQDKLQRHQTFLQLLYTLQGKLLFSEAEAEAQIPQELNLPKDKPLQLTQPQEQNPQDIMGRDGSVSSKSTAPSPLEMQAYRGFLGHSNMGKDPRAGQNPAQAMVSLDFSHRGPSSASGEKQVPLATACTAMLTSLFQ
;
A
#
# COMPACT_ATOMS: atom_id res chain seq x y z
N MET A 1 11.89 35.93 94.35
CA MET A 1 13.05 35.48 93.57
C MET A 1 12.73 35.34 92.07
N GLU A 2 11.54 34.87 91.69
CA GLU A 2 11.17 34.65 90.27
C GLU A 2 11.19 35.89 89.34
N ALA A 3 10.88 37.09 89.84
CA ALA A 3 10.87 38.31 89.00
C ALA A 3 12.27 38.81 88.59
N ALA A 4 13.32 38.36 89.27
CA ALA A 4 14.70 38.71 88.93
C ALA A 4 15.30 37.72 87.92
N GLU A 5 14.93 36.44 87.99
CA GLU A 5 15.32 35.42 87.02
C GLU A 5 14.74 35.70 85.63
N THR A 6 13.48 36.10 85.53
CA THR A 6 12.84 36.38 84.23
C THR A 6 13.43 37.61 83.53
N LYS A 7 13.92 38.61 84.28
CA LYS A 7 14.66 39.75 83.71
C LYS A 7 16.07 39.40 83.27
N ALA A 8 16.77 38.55 84.02
CA ALA A 8 18.10 38.07 83.66
C ALA A 8 18.04 37.19 82.40
N GLU A 9 16.99 36.37 82.27
CA GLU A 9 16.79 35.51 81.10
C GLU A 9 16.40 36.32 79.84
N ALA A 10 15.56 37.35 79.98
CA ALA A 10 15.24 38.27 78.88
C ALA A 10 16.47 39.06 78.41
N ALA A 11 17.29 39.54 79.35
CA ALA A 11 18.55 40.23 79.04
C ALA A 11 19.58 39.29 78.38
N ALA A 12 19.65 38.03 78.80
CA ALA A 12 20.49 37.01 78.18
C ALA A 12 20.02 36.67 76.75
N ARG A 13 18.71 36.61 76.51
CA ARG A 13 18.14 36.40 75.17
C ARG A 13 18.34 37.61 74.25
N GLU A 14 18.24 38.83 74.77
CA GLU A 14 18.53 40.05 74.00
C GLU A 14 20.03 40.18 73.68
N ALA A 15 20.90 39.79 74.63
CA ALA A 15 22.34 39.71 74.39
C ALA A 15 22.68 38.63 73.36
N LEU A 16 22.02 37.46 73.41
CA LEU A 16 22.17 36.40 72.40
C LEU A 16 21.61 36.82 71.03
N ALA A 17 20.51 37.57 70.97
CA ALA A 17 19.97 38.10 69.73
C ALA A 17 20.91 39.17 69.11
N LYS A 18 21.49 40.05 69.95
CA LYS A 18 22.51 41.01 69.49
C LYS A 18 23.80 40.33 69.04
N VAL A 19 24.20 39.24 69.69
CA VAL A 19 25.36 38.43 69.26
C VAL A 19 25.03 37.64 67.99
N ALA A 20 23.78 37.19 67.81
CA ALA A 20 23.32 36.54 66.59
C ALA A 20 23.24 37.51 65.38
N ASP A 21 22.84 38.77 65.58
CA ASP A 21 22.88 39.83 64.56
C ASP A 21 24.32 40.24 64.17
N ILE A 22 25.28 40.11 65.09
CA ILE A 22 26.72 40.30 64.79
C ILE A 22 27.30 39.08 64.05
N LEU A 23 26.71 37.91 64.25
CA LEU A 23 27.09 36.64 63.62
C LEU A 23 26.28 36.33 62.35
N GLU A 24 25.42 37.24 61.88
CA GLU A 24 24.86 37.14 60.54
C GLU A 24 26.03 37.13 59.53
N PRO A 25 26.14 36.12 58.65
CA PRO A 25 27.28 35.98 57.77
C PRO A 25 27.17 36.97 56.60
N THR A 26 27.48 38.23 56.85
CA THR A 26 27.56 39.32 55.84
C THR A 26 28.80 39.19 54.94
N GLY A 27 29.23 37.97 54.60
CA GLY A 27 30.47 37.71 53.86
C GLY A 27 30.50 36.44 53.03
N LEU A 28 29.34 35.85 52.72
CA LEU A 28 29.22 34.59 51.98
C LEU A 28 29.48 34.69 50.45
N GLN A 29 30.29 35.65 49.97
CA GLN A 29 30.59 35.71 48.53
C GLN A 29 32.02 36.13 48.12
N GLU A 30 32.87 36.67 48.99
CA GLU A 30 34.26 37.02 48.58
C GLU A 30 35.35 36.52 49.56
N GLU A 31 35.05 36.30 50.84
CA GLU A 31 36.07 35.87 51.82
C GLU A 31 36.31 34.36 51.88
N ALA A 32 35.48 33.52 51.25
CA ALA A 32 35.81 32.11 51.04
C ALA A 32 36.66 31.91 49.77
N GLU A 33 36.49 32.81 48.79
CA GLU A 33 37.24 32.77 47.53
C GLU A 33 38.63 33.40 47.70
N LEU A 34 38.81 34.45 48.50
CA LEU A 34 40.14 35.07 48.74
C LEU A 34 41.17 34.09 49.34
N PRO A 35 40.88 33.32 50.41
CA PRO A 35 41.77 32.28 50.90
C PRO A 35 41.93 31.15 49.88
N ALA A 36 40.86 30.73 49.22
CA ALA A 36 40.94 29.66 48.22
C ALA A 36 41.78 30.07 47.00
N GLN A 37 41.73 31.34 46.59
CA GLN A 37 42.46 31.91 45.45
C GLN A 37 43.92 32.16 45.81
N ILE A 38 44.21 32.68 47.00
CA ILE A 38 45.59 32.79 47.52
C ILE A 38 46.21 31.40 47.73
N LEU A 39 45.46 30.43 48.27
CA LEU A 39 45.91 29.04 48.35
C LEU A 39 46.07 28.41 46.95
N ALA A 40 45.20 28.71 45.99
CA ALA A 40 45.32 28.22 44.62
C ALA A 40 46.55 28.82 43.92
N GLU A 41 46.84 30.11 44.12
CA GLU A 41 48.05 30.76 43.65
C GLU A 41 49.30 30.15 44.30
N PHE A 42 49.29 29.93 45.62
CA PHE A 42 50.39 29.25 46.32
C PHE A 42 50.57 27.80 45.86
N VAL A 43 49.48 27.06 45.61
CA VAL A 43 49.52 25.68 45.09
C VAL A 43 50.01 25.66 43.64
N MET A 44 49.63 26.64 42.81
CA MET A 44 50.15 26.76 41.46
C MET A 44 51.63 27.14 41.45
N ASP A 45 52.04 28.07 42.31
CA ASP A 45 53.41 28.53 42.39
C ASP A 45 54.34 27.46 42.98
N SER A 46 53.88 26.71 43.98
CA SER A 46 54.57 25.51 44.48
C SER A 46 54.66 24.41 43.43
N ARG A 47 53.60 24.11 42.66
CA ARG A 47 53.67 23.15 41.54
C ARG A 47 54.65 23.60 40.45
N LYS A 48 54.72 24.90 40.16
CA LYS A 48 55.71 25.46 39.22
C LYS A 48 57.13 25.31 39.78
N LYS A 49 57.34 25.59 41.06
CA LYS A 49 58.62 25.40 41.76
C LYS A 49 59.03 23.93 41.80
N ASP A 50 58.11 23.02 42.09
CA ASP A 50 58.36 21.57 42.07
C ASP A 50 58.71 21.09 40.66
N LYS A 51 57.99 21.55 39.62
CA LYS A 51 58.32 21.22 38.24
C LYS A 51 59.69 21.77 37.84
N LEU A 52 60.03 22.97 38.30
CA LEU A 52 61.34 23.57 38.07
C LEU A 52 62.43 22.79 38.79
N LEU A 53 62.22 22.43 40.07
CA LEU A 53 63.15 21.62 40.86
C LEU A 53 63.35 20.25 40.23
N CYS A 54 62.28 19.58 39.79
CA CYS A 54 62.36 18.30 39.08
C CYS A 54 63.09 18.43 37.74
N SER A 55 62.86 19.51 36.99
CA SER A 55 63.60 19.79 35.75
C SER A 55 65.09 20.05 36.03
N GLN A 56 65.41 20.84 37.06
CA GLN A 56 66.79 21.09 37.48
C GLN A 56 67.46 19.82 37.98
N LEU A 57 66.76 18.98 38.75
CA LEU A 57 67.22 17.66 39.19
C LEU A 57 67.45 16.73 37.99
N GLN A 58 66.60 16.76 36.97
CA GLN A 58 66.82 16.00 35.73
C GLN A 58 68.07 16.49 34.98
N VAL A 59 68.33 17.80 34.95
CA VAL A 59 69.56 18.33 34.35
C VAL A 59 70.79 17.96 35.18
N VAL A 60 70.71 18.03 36.51
CA VAL A 60 71.80 17.63 37.41
C VAL A 60 72.07 16.12 37.31
N ASP A 61 71.03 15.29 37.26
CA ASP A 61 71.14 13.85 37.03
C ASP A 61 71.74 13.57 35.65
N PHE A 62 71.33 14.28 34.60
CA PHE A 62 71.96 14.18 33.28
C PHE A 62 73.45 14.55 33.31
N LEU A 63 73.81 15.67 33.94
CA LEU A 63 75.20 16.12 34.07
C LEU A 63 76.03 15.17 34.94
N GLN A 64 75.46 14.64 36.01
CA GLN A 64 76.11 13.66 36.87
C GLN A 64 76.34 12.35 36.12
N ASN A 65 75.33 11.87 35.37
CA ASN A 65 75.47 10.70 34.50
C ASN A 65 76.48 10.93 33.37
N PHE A 66 76.58 12.15 32.85
CA PHE A 66 77.60 12.54 31.88
C PHE A 66 79.01 12.49 32.49
N LEU A 67 79.21 13.08 33.67
CA LEU A 67 80.48 13.06 34.38
C LEU A 67 80.90 11.65 34.84
N ILE A 68 79.96 10.82 35.29
CA ILE A 68 80.22 9.40 35.62
C ILE A 68 80.63 8.61 34.38
N GLN A 69 80.00 8.88 33.23
CA GLN A 69 80.37 8.29 31.94
C GLN A 69 81.75 8.79 31.46
N GLU A 70 82.10 10.05 31.74
CA GLU A 70 83.40 10.64 31.43
C GLU A 70 84.51 10.07 32.34
N ASP A 71 84.26 9.87 33.64
CA ASP A 71 85.17 9.22 34.60
C ASP A 71 85.38 7.73 34.29
N THR A 72 84.36 7.03 33.77
CA THR A 72 84.53 5.64 33.28
C THR A 72 85.20 5.56 31.91
N ALA A 73 85.15 6.63 31.10
CA ALA A 73 85.83 6.72 29.82
C ALA A 73 87.31 7.15 29.92
N GLN A 74 87.78 7.64 31.08
CA GLN A 74 89.17 8.07 31.29
C GLN A 74 90.25 6.96 31.13
N GLY A 75 89.85 5.69 30.94
CA GLY A 75 90.75 4.58 30.64
C GLY A 75 90.83 4.14 29.16
N LEU A 76 90.03 4.74 28.27
CA LEU A 76 89.99 4.40 26.84
C LEU A 76 90.25 5.67 26.01
N ASP A 77 91.06 5.52 24.96
CA ASP A 77 91.52 6.58 24.07
C ASP A 77 90.40 7.60 23.74
N PRO A 78 90.52 8.88 24.18
CA PRO A 78 89.48 9.90 24.00
C PRO A 78 89.03 10.07 22.55
N LEU A 79 89.93 9.81 21.60
CA LEU A 79 89.66 9.88 20.17
C LEU A 79 88.72 8.76 19.70
N ALA A 80 88.83 7.55 20.26
CA ALA A 80 87.95 6.43 19.94
C ALA A 80 86.52 6.60 20.49
N SER A 81 86.37 7.27 21.64
CA SER A 81 85.06 7.63 22.23
C SER A 81 84.35 8.69 21.38
N GLU A 82 85.07 9.70 20.90
CA GLU A 82 84.51 10.73 20.02
C GLU A 82 84.10 10.16 18.65
N ASP A 83 84.89 9.25 18.08
CA ASP A 83 84.59 8.62 16.79
C ASP A 83 83.39 7.66 16.87
N THR A 84 83.23 6.92 17.97
CA THR A 84 82.02 6.10 18.19
C THR A 84 80.78 6.95 18.41
N SER A 85 80.89 8.10 19.09
CA SER A 85 79.82 9.08 19.24
C SER A 85 79.42 9.71 17.88
N ARG A 86 80.39 10.15 17.09
CA ARG A 86 80.18 10.64 15.71
C ARG A 86 79.46 9.60 14.86
N LYS A 87 79.89 8.33 14.94
CA LYS A 87 79.26 7.22 14.22
C LYS A 87 77.80 7.02 14.63
N ARG A 88 77.49 7.00 15.93
CA ARG A 88 76.11 6.89 16.44
C ARG A 88 75.23 8.06 16.01
N ALA A 89 75.78 9.28 15.96
CA ALA A 89 75.05 10.45 15.48
C ALA A 89 74.72 10.38 13.99
N ILE A 90 75.63 9.80 13.17
CA ILE A 90 75.38 9.54 11.75
C ILE A 90 74.30 8.47 11.57
N GLU A 91 74.39 7.36 12.29
CA GLU A 91 73.38 6.28 12.27
C GLU A 91 72.00 6.79 12.68
N ALA A 92 71.90 7.56 13.77
CA ALA A 92 70.64 8.18 14.20
C ALA A 92 70.09 9.17 13.16
N LYS A 93 70.96 9.91 12.47
CA LYS A 93 70.56 10.82 11.38
C LYS A 93 70.04 10.04 10.17
N GLU A 94 70.61 8.89 9.86
CA GLU A 94 70.12 8.00 8.80
C GLU A 94 68.77 7.40 9.16
N GLN A 95 68.60 6.89 10.39
CA GLN A 95 67.32 6.41 10.90
C GLN A 95 66.23 7.50 10.88
N TRP A 96 66.57 8.74 11.26
CA TRP A 96 65.65 9.87 11.17
C TRP A 96 65.24 10.19 9.74
N LYS A 97 66.19 10.12 8.78
CA LYS A 97 65.89 10.32 7.37
C LYS A 97 64.98 9.22 6.82
N GLU A 98 65.26 7.97 7.15
CA GLU A 98 64.42 6.83 6.76
C GLU A 98 63.02 6.97 7.33
N LEU A 99 62.89 7.26 8.63
CA LEU A 99 61.60 7.50 9.27
C LEU A 99 60.83 8.67 8.64
N LYS A 100 61.53 9.74 8.26
CA LYS A 100 60.91 10.88 7.58
C LYS A 100 60.44 10.49 6.17
N ALA A 101 61.19 9.66 5.46
CA ALA A 101 60.83 9.18 4.13
C ALA A 101 59.61 8.24 4.20
N THR A 102 59.59 7.27 5.12
CA THR A 102 58.46 6.35 5.30
C THR A 102 57.20 7.08 5.77
N TYR A 103 57.34 8.04 6.68
CA TYR A 103 56.22 8.91 7.06
C TYR A 103 55.64 9.66 5.86
N GLN A 104 56.50 10.27 5.02
CA GLN A 104 56.06 10.99 3.83
C GLN A 104 55.35 10.07 2.84
N GLU A 105 55.89 8.87 2.60
CA GLU A 105 55.25 7.85 1.76
C GLU A 105 53.86 7.46 2.28
N HIS A 106 53.71 7.26 3.60
CA HIS A 106 52.41 6.96 4.19
C HIS A 106 51.43 8.12 4.06
N VAL A 107 51.86 9.36 4.26
CA VAL A 107 51.00 10.54 4.07
C VAL A 107 50.53 10.65 2.61
N GLU A 108 51.42 10.40 1.65
CA GLU A 108 51.08 10.41 0.22
C GLU A 108 50.16 9.26 -0.16
N ALA A 109 50.38 8.05 0.38
CA ALA A 109 49.51 6.90 0.20
C ALA A 109 48.10 7.15 0.77
N ILE A 110 48.00 7.72 1.97
CA ILE A 110 46.71 8.07 2.59
C ILE A 110 46.01 9.16 1.78
N THR A 111 46.75 10.20 1.38
CA THR A 111 46.18 11.33 0.64
C THR A 111 45.67 10.88 -0.73
N SER A 112 46.45 10.08 -1.47
CA SER A 112 46.02 9.53 -2.76
C SER A 112 44.82 8.59 -2.63
N ALA A 113 44.80 7.72 -1.61
CA ALA A 113 43.65 6.87 -1.32
C ALA A 113 42.40 7.70 -0.97
N LEU A 114 42.54 8.75 -0.16
CA LEU A 114 41.45 9.65 0.22
C LEU A 114 40.90 10.41 -1.00
N THR A 115 41.77 10.94 -1.87
CA THR A 115 41.38 11.62 -3.11
C THR A 115 40.60 10.68 -4.04
N GLN A 116 40.90 9.38 -4.04
CA GLN A 116 40.16 8.39 -4.83
C GLN A 116 38.86 7.92 -4.17
N ALA A 117 38.82 7.82 -2.83
CA ALA A 117 37.68 7.30 -2.08
C ALA A 117 36.55 8.33 -1.94
N LEU A 118 36.87 9.61 -1.73
CA LEU A 118 35.87 10.67 -1.53
C LEU A 118 34.86 10.79 -2.69
N PRO A 119 35.28 10.87 -3.97
CA PRO A 119 34.34 10.94 -5.09
C PRO A 119 33.44 9.71 -5.19
N LYS A 120 33.98 8.51 -4.91
CA LYS A 120 33.20 7.26 -4.93
C LYS A 120 32.13 7.25 -3.84
N MET A 121 32.45 7.77 -2.65
CA MET A 121 31.47 7.94 -1.56
C MET A 121 30.37 8.93 -1.96
N GLU A 122 30.73 10.08 -2.54
CA GLU A 122 29.77 11.08 -3.00
C GLU A 122 28.85 10.54 -4.11
N GLU A 123 29.39 9.78 -5.07
CA GLU A 123 28.61 9.10 -6.09
C GLU A 123 27.66 8.07 -5.50
N ALA A 124 28.12 7.27 -4.52
CA ALA A 124 27.28 6.31 -3.82
C ALA A 124 26.14 7.01 -3.08
N GLN A 125 26.41 8.14 -2.41
CA GLN A 125 25.40 8.95 -1.73
C GLN A 125 24.39 9.55 -2.71
N LYS A 126 24.84 10.06 -3.87
CA LYS A 126 23.94 10.54 -4.94
C LYS A 126 23.04 9.42 -5.46
N LYS A 127 23.60 8.24 -5.72
CA LYS A 127 22.83 7.06 -6.14
C LYS A 127 21.83 6.63 -5.07
N GLN A 128 22.21 6.67 -3.79
CA GLN A 128 21.31 6.39 -2.68
C GLN A 128 20.13 7.37 -2.64
N ALA A 129 20.39 8.68 -2.79
CA ALA A 129 19.33 9.69 -2.83
C ALA A 129 18.40 9.49 -4.03
N GLN A 130 18.94 9.17 -5.21
CA GLN A 130 18.14 8.86 -6.40
C GLN A 130 17.27 7.62 -6.18
N LEU A 131 17.82 6.55 -5.60
CA LEU A 131 17.04 5.36 -5.28
C LEU A 131 15.92 5.67 -4.29
N GLN A 132 16.19 6.46 -3.26
CA GLN A 132 15.19 6.88 -2.30
C GLN A 132 14.05 7.67 -2.97
N GLU A 133 14.38 8.62 -3.84
CA GLU A 133 13.37 9.38 -4.61
C GLU A 133 12.52 8.45 -5.49
N THR A 134 13.14 7.52 -6.22
CA THR A 134 12.39 6.57 -7.05
C THR A 134 11.50 5.64 -6.25
N LEU A 135 11.90 5.26 -5.04
CA LEU A 135 11.08 4.47 -4.11
C LEU A 135 9.88 5.28 -3.62
N GLU A 136 10.08 6.54 -3.24
CA GLU A 136 8.99 7.44 -2.85
C GLU A 136 7.99 7.65 -4.00
N GLN A 137 8.48 7.86 -5.22
CA GLN A 137 7.64 7.95 -6.42
C GLN A 137 6.86 6.67 -6.70
N LEU A 138 7.50 5.50 -6.57
CA LEU A 138 6.84 4.20 -6.75
C LEU A 138 5.77 3.98 -5.67
N GLN A 139 6.07 4.32 -4.42
CA GLN A 139 5.12 4.25 -3.32
C GLN A 139 3.93 5.18 -3.56
N ALA A 140 4.16 6.41 -4.01
CA ALA A 140 3.08 7.34 -4.39
C ALA A 140 2.22 6.77 -5.52
N LYS A 141 2.84 6.24 -6.58
CA LYS A 141 2.11 5.58 -7.69
C LYS A 141 1.28 4.39 -7.21
N LYS A 142 1.82 3.58 -6.28
CA LYS A 142 1.09 2.46 -5.65
C LYS A 142 -0.14 2.98 -4.92
N GLN A 143 -0.02 4.03 -4.09
CA GLN A 143 -1.17 4.58 -3.37
C GLN A 143 -2.25 5.11 -4.32
N VAL A 144 -1.85 5.83 -5.37
CA VAL A 144 -2.79 6.31 -6.40
C VAL A 144 -3.49 5.15 -7.10
N ALA A 145 -2.78 4.06 -7.43
CA ALA A 145 -3.38 2.88 -8.05
C ALA A 145 -4.37 2.17 -7.12
N VAL A 146 -4.05 2.07 -5.82
CA VAL A 146 -4.92 1.50 -4.79
C VAL A 146 -6.21 2.31 -4.66
N GLU A 147 -6.13 3.64 -4.60
CA GLU A 147 -7.33 4.48 -4.52
C GLU A 147 -8.16 4.45 -5.81
N LYS A 148 -7.52 4.42 -6.99
CA LYS A 148 -8.23 4.23 -8.26
C LYS A 148 -9.00 2.90 -8.29
N LEU A 149 -8.38 1.81 -7.85
CA LEU A 149 -9.04 0.51 -7.74
C LEU A 149 -10.24 0.58 -6.79
N ARG A 150 -10.06 1.22 -5.62
CA ARG A 150 -11.13 1.38 -4.63
C ARG A 150 -12.31 2.16 -5.20
N ILE A 151 -12.07 3.25 -5.93
CA ILE A 151 -13.11 4.05 -6.57
C ILE A 151 -13.83 3.25 -7.64
N ALA A 152 -13.09 2.55 -8.52
CA ALA A 152 -13.66 1.70 -9.56
C ALA A 152 -14.53 0.58 -8.96
N GLN A 153 -14.07 -0.05 -7.87
CA GLN A 153 -14.83 -1.07 -7.14
C GLN A 153 -16.14 -0.52 -6.59
N LYS A 154 -16.11 0.64 -5.92
CA LYS A 154 -17.32 1.30 -5.40
C LYS A 154 -18.29 1.66 -6.52
N GLN A 155 -17.78 2.17 -7.64
CA GLN A 155 -18.61 2.49 -8.81
C GLN A 155 -19.26 1.24 -9.40
N TRP A 156 -18.50 0.16 -9.54
CA TRP A 156 -19.05 -1.12 -10.01
C TRP A 156 -20.14 -1.65 -9.07
N GLN A 157 -19.91 -1.63 -7.75
CA GLN A 157 -20.92 -2.03 -6.77
C GLN A 157 -22.20 -1.19 -6.88
N LEU A 158 -22.06 0.13 -6.99
CA LEU A 158 -23.21 1.03 -7.16
C LEU A 158 -23.99 0.73 -8.44
N GLN A 159 -23.29 0.41 -9.55
CA GLN A 159 -23.95 0.04 -10.80
C GLN A 159 -24.68 -1.30 -10.68
N GLN A 160 -24.08 -2.29 -10.02
CA GLN A 160 -24.74 -3.58 -9.74
C GLN A 160 -26.00 -3.38 -8.89
N GLU A 161 -25.92 -2.55 -7.85
CA GLU A 161 -27.06 -2.26 -6.98
C GLU A 161 -28.19 -1.55 -7.75
N LYS A 162 -27.86 -0.52 -8.55
CA LYS A 162 -28.85 0.16 -9.40
C LYS A 162 -29.50 -0.79 -10.39
N HIS A 163 -28.71 -1.69 -10.99
CA HIS A 163 -29.25 -2.69 -11.90
C HIS A 163 -30.21 -3.65 -11.19
N LEU A 164 -29.84 -4.13 -10.01
CA LEU A 164 -30.70 -5.01 -9.20
C LEU A 164 -31.99 -4.30 -8.75
N GLN A 165 -31.90 -3.04 -8.32
CA GLN A 165 -33.06 -2.23 -7.97
C GLN A 165 -33.99 -2.04 -9.18
N HIS A 166 -33.43 -1.74 -10.36
CA HIS A 166 -34.20 -1.61 -11.59
C HIS A 166 -34.88 -2.93 -11.97
N LEU A 167 -34.17 -4.07 -11.93
CA LEU A 167 -34.75 -5.38 -12.18
C LEU A 167 -35.89 -5.72 -11.22
N THR A 168 -35.72 -5.38 -9.94
CA THR A 168 -36.76 -5.59 -8.92
C THR A 168 -38.00 -4.74 -9.21
N LYS A 169 -37.82 -3.47 -9.58
CA LYS A 169 -38.91 -2.57 -9.97
C LYS A 169 -39.66 -3.10 -11.20
N VAL A 170 -38.94 -3.43 -12.26
CA VAL A 170 -39.53 -3.98 -13.49
C VAL A 170 -40.27 -5.30 -13.20
N SER A 171 -39.71 -6.17 -12.35
CA SER A 171 -40.37 -7.42 -11.94
C SER A 171 -41.69 -7.15 -11.20
N ALA A 172 -41.72 -6.16 -10.30
CA ALA A 172 -42.93 -5.77 -9.59
C ALA A 172 -44.00 -5.21 -10.55
N GLU A 173 -43.62 -4.31 -11.47
CA GLU A 173 -44.55 -3.76 -12.47
C GLU A 173 -45.10 -4.85 -13.41
N VAL A 174 -44.28 -5.82 -13.81
CA VAL A 174 -44.73 -6.94 -14.63
C VAL A 174 -45.74 -7.80 -13.88
N LYS A 175 -45.50 -8.09 -12.59
CA LYS A 175 -46.45 -8.83 -11.75
C LYS A 175 -47.77 -8.09 -11.57
N GLU A 176 -47.71 -6.78 -11.37
CA GLU A 176 -48.90 -5.93 -11.26
C GLU A 176 -49.72 -5.97 -12.56
N ARG A 177 -49.07 -5.75 -13.72
CA ARG A 177 -49.74 -5.84 -15.02
C ARG A 177 -50.33 -7.23 -15.27
N GLN A 178 -49.58 -8.28 -14.97
CA GLN A 178 -50.05 -9.66 -15.10
C GLN A 178 -51.28 -9.91 -14.24
N MET A 179 -51.28 -9.46 -12.99
CA MET A 179 -52.43 -9.59 -12.09
C MET A 179 -53.63 -8.81 -12.60
N GLY A 180 -53.43 -7.58 -13.10
CA GLY A 180 -54.49 -6.78 -13.72
C GLY A 180 -55.12 -7.48 -14.93
N THR A 181 -54.31 -7.98 -15.86
CA THR A 181 -54.80 -8.74 -17.02
C THR A 181 -55.53 -10.02 -16.61
N GLN A 182 -55.05 -10.71 -15.56
CA GLN A 182 -55.70 -11.92 -15.06
C GLN A 182 -57.08 -11.60 -14.44
N GLN A 183 -57.20 -10.52 -13.68
CA GLN A 183 -58.47 -10.05 -13.13
C GLN A 183 -59.46 -9.65 -14.24
N GLU A 184 -59.00 -8.96 -15.27
CA GLU A 184 -59.82 -8.62 -16.43
C GLU A 184 -60.32 -9.87 -17.16
N PHE A 185 -59.45 -10.87 -17.34
CA PHE A 185 -59.82 -12.13 -17.95
C PHE A 185 -60.89 -12.88 -17.14
N GLU A 186 -60.73 -12.94 -15.81
CA GLU A 186 -61.73 -13.54 -14.92
C GLU A 186 -63.07 -12.82 -14.99
N ARG A 187 -63.06 -11.48 -15.06
CA ARG A 187 -64.27 -10.66 -15.24
C ARG A 187 -64.96 -10.95 -16.58
N LEU A 188 -64.22 -10.95 -17.68
CA LEU A 188 -64.75 -11.26 -19.02
C LEU A 188 -65.34 -12.67 -19.08
N TYR A 189 -64.73 -13.64 -18.39
CA TYR A 189 -65.24 -15.00 -18.32
C TYR A 189 -66.60 -15.06 -17.59
N GLN A 190 -66.74 -14.32 -16.49
CA GLN A 190 -68.02 -14.20 -15.77
C GLN A 190 -69.09 -13.53 -16.63
N GLU A 191 -68.76 -12.43 -17.31
CA GLU A 191 -69.66 -11.71 -18.23
C GLU A 191 -70.13 -12.62 -19.39
N LEU A 192 -69.22 -13.40 -19.97
CA LEU A 192 -69.55 -14.38 -21.02
C LEU A 192 -70.49 -15.48 -20.50
N GLY A 193 -70.29 -15.93 -19.25
CA GLY A 193 -71.21 -16.84 -18.58
C GLY A 193 -72.62 -16.26 -18.44
N ALA A 194 -72.73 -15.00 -18.02
CA ALA A 194 -74.00 -14.30 -17.90
C ALA A 194 -74.70 -14.11 -19.26
N LEU A 195 -73.97 -13.68 -20.29
CA LEU A 195 -74.48 -13.55 -21.66
C LEU A 195 -74.99 -14.87 -22.22
N LYS A 196 -74.27 -15.98 -21.98
CA LYS A 196 -74.70 -17.32 -22.41
C LYS A 196 -76.01 -17.72 -21.74
N GLN A 197 -76.18 -17.40 -20.45
CA GLN A 197 -77.43 -17.68 -19.74
C GLN A 197 -78.58 -16.82 -20.24
N GLN A 198 -78.33 -15.54 -20.53
CA GLN A 198 -79.31 -14.64 -21.14
C GLN A 198 -79.74 -15.15 -22.54
N ALA A 199 -78.79 -15.57 -23.37
CA ALA A 199 -79.07 -16.14 -24.68
C ALA A 199 -79.97 -17.38 -24.58
N ARG A 200 -79.73 -18.27 -23.59
CA ARG A 200 -80.61 -19.41 -23.31
C ARG A 200 -82.02 -18.97 -22.93
N GLN A 201 -82.15 -17.98 -22.04
CA GLN A 201 -83.46 -17.48 -21.62
C GLN A 201 -84.25 -16.88 -22.79
N GLU A 202 -83.60 -16.13 -23.69
CA GLU A 202 -84.24 -15.62 -24.90
C GLU A 202 -84.60 -16.73 -25.88
N GLN A 203 -83.78 -17.78 -26.01
CA GLN A 203 -84.11 -18.96 -26.79
C GLN A 203 -85.34 -19.69 -26.24
N ASP A 204 -85.43 -19.88 -24.92
CA ASP A 204 -86.60 -20.49 -24.26
C ASP A 204 -87.86 -19.63 -24.43
N LYS A 205 -87.72 -18.29 -24.42
CA LYS A 205 -88.83 -17.38 -24.76
C LYS A 205 -89.24 -17.57 -26.22
N LEU A 206 -88.29 -17.60 -27.16
CA LEU A 206 -88.58 -17.78 -28.58
C LEU A 206 -89.34 -19.10 -28.83
N GLN A 207 -88.88 -20.19 -28.23
CA GLN A 207 -89.56 -21.49 -28.31
C GLN A 207 -91.00 -21.41 -27.80
N ARG A 208 -91.24 -20.75 -26.65
CA ARG A 208 -92.60 -20.54 -26.14
C ARG A 208 -93.49 -19.78 -27.13
N HIS A 209 -92.98 -18.69 -27.73
CA HIS A 209 -93.73 -17.94 -28.75
C HIS A 209 -94.02 -18.81 -29.97
N GLN A 210 -93.06 -19.64 -30.40
CA GLN A 210 -93.23 -20.57 -31.51
C GLN A 210 -94.35 -21.59 -31.22
N THR A 211 -94.40 -22.14 -30.00
CA THR A 211 -95.49 -23.02 -29.54
C THR A 211 -96.84 -22.30 -29.52
N PHE A 212 -96.89 -21.05 -29.05
CA PHE A 212 -98.14 -20.27 -29.07
C PHE A 212 -98.64 -20.02 -30.49
N LEU A 213 -97.75 -19.70 -31.44
CA LEU A 213 -98.10 -19.55 -32.84
C LEU A 213 -98.66 -20.86 -33.41
N GLN A 214 -98.04 -22.01 -33.15
CA GLN A 214 -98.54 -23.32 -33.57
C GLN A 214 -99.95 -23.60 -33.03
N LEU A 215 -100.21 -23.29 -31.75
CA LEU A 215 -101.53 -23.44 -31.14
C LEU A 215 -102.57 -22.53 -31.82
N LEU A 216 -102.23 -21.27 -32.08
CA LEU A 216 -103.12 -20.33 -32.78
C LEU A 216 -103.48 -20.82 -34.18
N TYR A 217 -102.51 -21.32 -34.95
CA TYR A 217 -102.78 -21.91 -36.28
C TYR A 217 -103.71 -23.12 -36.20
N THR A 218 -103.52 -23.99 -35.20
CA THR A 218 -104.37 -25.16 -34.95
C THR A 218 -105.80 -24.75 -34.64
N LEU A 219 -106.00 -23.77 -33.76
CA LEU A 219 -107.32 -23.23 -33.40
C LEU A 219 -108.02 -22.53 -34.58
N GLN A 220 -107.25 -21.94 -35.50
CA GLN A 220 -107.79 -21.31 -36.71
C GLN A 220 -108.18 -22.31 -37.81
N GLY A 221 -108.01 -23.62 -37.58
CA GLY A 221 -108.35 -24.67 -38.55
C GLY A 221 -107.40 -24.75 -39.75
N LYS A 222 -106.25 -24.07 -39.70
CA LYS A 222 -105.22 -24.13 -40.75
C LYS A 222 -104.16 -25.14 -40.32
N LEU A 223 -104.29 -26.39 -40.80
CA LEU A 223 -103.28 -27.43 -40.67
C LEU A 223 -102.00 -26.99 -41.40
N LEU A 224 -100.98 -26.59 -40.64
CA LEU A 224 -99.62 -26.53 -41.17
C LEU A 224 -99.01 -27.92 -41.01
N PHE A 225 -98.80 -28.57 -42.15
CA PHE A 225 -97.88 -29.70 -42.26
C PHE A 225 -96.53 -29.28 -41.65
N SER A 226 -95.99 -30.18 -40.84
CA SER A 226 -94.65 -30.07 -40.30
C SER A 226 -93.67 -29.99 -41.46
N GLU A 227 -93.04 -28.83 -41.64
CA GLU A 227 -91.86 -28.64 -42.48
C GLU A 227 -90.67 -29.32 -41.79
N ALA A 228 -90.77 -30.64 -41.67
CA ALA A 228 -89.72 -31.57 -41.27
C ALA A 228 -89.09 -32.26 -42.49
N GLU A 229 -89.38 -31.78 -43.72
CA GLU A 229 -88.77 -32.29 -44.97
C GLU A 229 -88.00 -31.22 -45.78
N ALA A 230 -87.88 -29.98 -45.29
CA ALA A 230 -86.98 -28.98 -45.89
C ALA A 230 -85.65 -28.82 -45.11
N GLU A 231 -85.30 -29.79 -44.28
CA GLU A 231 -83.90 -30.08 -43.96
C GLU A 231 -83.27 -30.89 -45.11
N ALA A 232 -83.09 -30.24 -46.26
CA ALA A 232 -82.06 -30.65 -47.19
C ALA A 232 -81.53 -29.38 -47.87
N GLN A 233 -80.31 -29.00 -47.50
CA GLN A 233 -79.47 -27.98 -48.13
C GLN A 233 -79.62 -26.55 -47.58
N ILE A 234 -79.28 -26.36 -46.30
CA ILE A 234 -78.47 -25.18 -45.94
C ILE A 234 -77.02 -25.70 -45.77
N PRO A 235 -76.05 -25.24 -46.58
CA PRO A 235 -74.73 -25.84 -46.67
C PRO A 235 -73.99 -25.92 -45.34
N GLN A 236 -73.51 -27.12 -45.04
CA GLN A 236 -72.34 -27.34 -44.21
C GLN A 236 -71.13 -26.56 -44.77
N GLU A 237 -70.34 -26.00 -43.86
CA GLU A 237 -68.92 -25.63 -44.02
C GLU A 237 -68.53 -24.36 -44.83
N LEU A 238 -68.15 -23.33 -44.07
CA LEU A 238 -67.09 -22.34 -44.36
C LEU A 238 -66.76 -21.69 -42.98
N ASN A 239 -65.63 -21.88 -42.30
CA ASN A 239 -64.36 -22.49 -42.63
C ASN A 239 -63.73 -23.03 -41.34
N LEU A 240 -63.38 -24.31 -41.33
CA LEU A 240 -62.25 -24.82 -40.58
C LEU A 240 -61.35 -25.52 -41.59
N PRO A 241 -60.21 -24.94 -42.00
CA PRO A 241 -59.21 -25.70 -42.70
C PRO A 241 -58.51 -26.59 -41.68
N LYS A 242 -58.83 -27.88 -41.70
CA LYS A 242 -57.99 -28.91 -41.13
C LYS A 242 -57.03 -29.35 -42.23
N ASP A 243 -55.81 -28.83 -42.20
CA ASP A 243 -54.68 -29.47 -42.86
C ASP A 243 -53.38 -29.27 -42.09
N LYS A 244 -52.94 -30.38 -41.49
CA LYS A 244 -51.57 -30.89 -41.27
C LYS A 244 -50.56 -30.08 -40.43
N PRO A 245 -49.76 -30.78 -39.60
CA PRO A 245 -48.60 -30.22 -38.95
C PRO A 245 -47.41 -30.25 -39.93
N LEU A 246 -46.92 -29.10 -40.34
CA LEU A 246 -45.62 -28.99 -41.01
C LEU A 246 -44.85 -27.79 -40.44
N GLN A 247 -43.71 -28.15 -39.84
CA GLN A 247 -42.45 -27.38 -39.74
C GLN A 247 -42.50 -26.19 -38.77
N LEU A 248 -41.87 -26.26 -37.59
CA LEU A 248 -40.41 -26.24 -37.42
C LEU A 248 -39.77 -25.26 -38.42
N THR A 249 -39.95 -23.97 -38.16
CA THR A 249 -39.05 -22.94 -38.69
C THR A 249 -38.67 -22.02 -37.54
N GLN A 250 -37.37 -21.95 -37.31
CA GLN A 250 -36.69 -21.05 -36.37
C GLN A 250 -37.08 -19.58 -36.64
N PRO A 251 -37.04 -18.68 -35.65
CA PRO A 251 -36.88 -17.27 -35.96
C PRO A 251 -35.42 -17.05 -36.37
N GLN A 252 -35.20 -17.05 -37.68
CA GLN A 252 -34.00 -16.52 -38.30
C GLN A 252 -33.98 -15.00 -38.08
N GLU A 253 -32.88 -14.52 -37.51
CA GLU A 253 -32.52 -13.11 -37.40
C GLU A 253 -32.76 -12.40 -38.74
N GLN A 254 -33.58 -11.35 -38.71
CA GLN A 254 -33.55 -10.33 -39.75
C GLN A 254 -33.38 -8.95 -39.12
N ASN A 255 -32.12 -8.55 -39.18
CA ASN A 255 -31.58 -7.21 -39.15
C ASN A 255 -32.44 -6.22 -39.97
N PRO A 256 -32.84 -5.05 -39.44
CA PRO A 256 -33.36 -3.97 -40.24
C PRO A 256 -32.23 -2.98 -40.54
N GLN A 257 -31.62 -3.12 -41.72
CA GLN A 257 -30.96 -2.00 -42.40
C GLN A 257 -31.68 -1.70 -43.73
N ASP A 258 -32.17 -0.46 -43.78
CA ASP A 258 -32.42 0.40 -44.95
C ASP A 258 -33.42 -0.02 -46.03
N ILE A 259 -34.45 0.80 -46.23
CA ILE A 259 -34.54 1.83 -47.29
C ILE A 259 -35.88 2.57 -47.16
N MET A 260 -35.83 3.89 -46.99
CA MET A 260 -36.63 4.91 -47.71
C MET A 260 -36.24 6.28 -47.15
N GLY A 261 -35.45 7.03 -47.92
CA GLY A 261 -35.22 8.44 -47.67
C GLY A 261 -36.43 9.28 -48.05
N ARG A 262 -36.54 10.49 -47.48
CA ARG A 262 -36.25 11.75 -48.20
C ARG A 262 -36.75 12.99 -47.42
N ASP A 263 -35.79 13.90 -47.25
CA ASP A 263 -35.82 15.36 -47.09
C ASP A 263 -36.47 16.05 -45.88
N GLY A 264 -35.60 16.81 -45.19
CA GLY A 264 -35.89 17.82 -44.17
C GLY A 264 -34.60 18.47 -43.67
N SER A 265 -33.98 19.30 -44.52
CA SER A 265 -32.81 20.16 -44.25
C SER A 265 -32.94 21.00 -42.98
N VAL A 266 -31.87 21.17 -42.17
CA VAL A 266 -31.24 22.45 -41.78
C VAL A 266 -29.85 22.22 -41.15
N SER A 267 -28.86 22.85 -41.79
CA SER A 267 -27.52 23.32 -41.37
C SER A 267 -27.14 23.35 -39.86
N SER A 268 -25.94 22.86 -39.51
CA SER A 268 -24.78 23.71 -39.11
C SER A 268 -23.51 22.92 -38.71
N LYS A 269 -22.46 23.10 -39.54
CA LYS A 269 -21.00 23.26 -39.31
C LYS A 269 -20.27 22.72 -38.04
N SER A 270 -19.14 22.06 -38.36
CA SER A 270 -17.82 22.02 -37.63
C SER A 270 -17.73 21.05 -36.45
N THR A 271 -16.67 20.26 -36.17
CA THR A 271 -15.30 20.08 -36.65
C THR A 271 -14.84 18.67 -36.21
N ALA A 272 -14.04 17.97 -37.00
CA ALA A 272 -13.55 16.60 -36.70
C ALA A 272 -12.53 16.54 -35.53
N PRO A 273 -12.35 15.35 -34.91
CA PRO A 273 -10.99 14.85 -34.73
C PRO A 273 -10.77 13.36 -35.07
N SER A 274 -9.50 13.08 -35.32
CA SER A 274 -8.76 11.90 -35.81
C SER A 274 -8.92 10.57 -35.04
N PRO A 275 -8.63 9.40 -35.66
CA PRO A 275 -8.96 8.07 -35.13
C PRO A 275 -7.82 7.44 -34.30
N LEU A 276 -8.00 7.37 -32.98
CA LEU A 276 -7.21 6.53 -32.07
C LEU A 276 -8.07 6.12 -30.87
N GLU A 277 -9.08 5.27 -31.10
CA GLU A 277 -9.79 4.57 -30.01
C GLU A 277 -10.58 3.37 -30.55
N MET A 278 -9.84 2.37 -31.03
CA MET A 278 -10.39 1.04 -31.36
C MET A 278 -9.41 -0.02 -30.88
N GLN A 279 -9.38 -0.27 -29.56
CA GLN A 279 -8.80 -1.47 -28.97
C GLN A 279 -9.07 -1.54 -27.46
N ALA A 280 -10.33 -1.77 -27.05
CA ALA A 280 -10.59 -2.16 -25.66
C ALA A 280 -11.90 -2.93 -25.41
N TYR A 281 -12.47 -3.65 -26.37
CA TYR A 281 -13.54 -4.62 -26.05
C TYR A 281 -13.49 -5.81 -26.99
N ARG A 282 -12.55 -6.72 -26.73
CA ARG A 282 -12.62 -8.09 -27.23
C ARG A 282 -11.96 -9.04 -26.23
N GLY A 283 -12.78 -9.83 -25.54
CA GLY A 283 -12.36 -11.02 -24.81
C GLY A 283 -12.72 -10.98 -23.33
N PHE A 284 -13.87 -11.56 -22.97
CA PHE A 284 -13.90 -12.84 -22.25
C PHE A 284 -15.36 -13.25 -22.01
N LEU A 285 -15.91 -14.01 -22.96
CA LEU A 285 -16.96 -14.98 -22.69
C LEU A 285 -16.26 -16.29 -22.31
N GLY A 286 -16.58 -16.83 -21.13
CA GLY A 286 -16.03 -18.08 -20.62
C GLY A 286 -16.89 -18.64 -19.49
N HIS A 287 -17.95 -19.34 -19.90
CA HIS A 287 -18.69 -20.40 -19.21
C HIS A 287 -19.28 -20.19 -17.81
N SER A 288 -20.62 -20.13 -17.82
CA SER A 288 -21.50 -20.58 -16.74
C SER A 288 -21.25 -22.07 -16.42
N ASN A 289 -21.14 -22.39 -15.14
CA ASN A 289 -21.62 -23.67 -14.63
C ASN A 289 -22.24 -23.45 -13.24
N MET A 290 -23.52 -23.78 -13.13
CA MET A 290 -24.33 -23.65 -11.92
C MET A 290 -24.24 -24.94 -11.09
N GLY A 291 -24.12 -24.77 -9.78
CA GLY A 291 -24.77 -25.66 -8.81
C GLY A 291 -23.88 -26.69 -8.11
N LYS A 292 -23.55 -26.41 -6.84
CA LYS A 292 -24.14 -27.06 -5.66
C LYS A 292 -23.30 -26.71 -4.42
N ASP A 293 -23.96 -26.15 -3.43
CA ASP A 293 -23.58 -26.18 -2.02
C ASP A 293 -24.62 -27.05 -1.27
N PRO A 294 -24.44 -27.47 0.00
CA PRO A 294 -23.30 -27.24 0.93
C PRO A 294 -22.87 -28.50 1.74
N ARG A 295 -21.70 -28.48 2.38
CA ARG A 295 -21.53 -28.93 3.79
C ARG A 295 -20.13 -28.72 4.36
N ALA A 296 -20.14 -28.06 5.53
CA ALA A 296 -19.39 -28.35 6.75
C ALA A 296 -17.85 -28.48 6.69
N GLY A 297 -17.20 -27.39 7.14
CA GLY A 297 -16.22 -27.39 8.23
C GLY A 297 -14.88 -28.09 8.01
N GLN A 298 -13.80 -27.28 7.88
CA GLN A 298 -12.52 -27.49 8.57
C GLN A 298 -11.58 -26.29 8.37
N ASN A 299 -10.77 -26.05 9.40
CA ASN A 299 -9.86 -24.92 9.65
C ASN A 299 -8.81 -24.66 8.56
N PRO A 300 -8.30 -23.41 8.42
CA PRO A 300 -7.19 -23.08 7.55
C PRO A 300 -5.86 -23.14 8.32
N ALA A 301 -5.09 -24.19 8.10
CA ALA A 301 -3.65 -24.18 8.37
C ALA A 301 -2.96 -25.12 7.39
N GLN A 302 -1.86 -24.64 6.81
CA GLN A 302 -0.92 -25.37 5.94
C GLN A 302 -1.37 -25.57 4.48
N ALA A 303 -0.77 -24.78 3.59
CA ALA A 303 -0.19 -25.26 2.33
C ALA A 303 0.50 -24.08 1.61
N MET A 304 1.71 -23.75 2.05
CA MET A 304 2.72 -23.14 1.18
C MET A 304 3.36 -24.24 0.34
N VAL A 305 3.78 -23.85 -0.87
CA VAL A 305 4.68 -24.57 -1.79
C VAL A 305 4.02 -25.62 -2.69
N SER A 306 3.79 -25.24 -3.95
CA SER A 306 4.15 -26.02 -5.15
C SER A 306 3.93 -25.15 -6.39
N LEU A 307 5.02 -24.65 -6.97
CA LEU A 307 5.04 -24.13 -8.34
C LEU A 307 6.06 -24.97 -9.10
N ASP A 308 5.55 -25.97 -9.80
CA ASP A 308 6.26 -26.78 -10.78
C ASP A 308 6.65 -25.90 -11.97
N PHE A 309 7.96 -25.72 -12.17
CA PHE A 309 8.52 -25.21 -13.42
C PHE A 309 8.79 -26.41 -14.34
N SER A 310 7.86 -26.66 -15.27
CA SER A 310 8.09 -27.61 -16.35
C SER A 310 8.91 -26.98 -17.47
N HIS A 311 10.06 -27.62 -17.72
CA HIS A 311 10.93 -27.48 -18.88
C HIS A 311 10.19 -27.53 -20.22
N ARG A 312 10.54 -26.61 -21.12
CA ARG A 312 10.63 -26.91 -22.57
C ARG A 312 11.68 -26.00 -23.22
N GLY A 313 12.85 -26.58 -23.53
CA GLY A 313 13.81 -26.03 -24.50
C GLY A 313 13.29 -26.13 -25.94
N PRO A 314 13.97 -25.50 -26.91
CA PRO A 314 15.18 -26.09 -27.49
C PRO A 314 16.36 -25.08 -27.58
N SER A 315 17.61 -25.46 -27.32
CA SER A 315 18.57 -26.12 -28.23
C SER A 315 18.64 -25.37 -29.57
N SER A 316 19.65 -24.54 -29.83
CA SER A 316 21.03 -24.85 -30.27
C SER A 316 21.71 -23.50 -30.61
N ALA A 317 23.01 -23.20 -30.58
CA ALA A 317 24.28 -23.89 -30.34
C ALA A 317 25.38 -22.80 -30.22
N SER A 318 26.59 -23.23 -29.84
CA SER A 318 27.84 -22.46 -29.65
C SER A 318 27.90 -21.67 -28.33
N GLY A 319 28.75 -21.98 -27.36
CA GLY A 319 29.87 -22.90 -27.30
C GLY A 319 31.02 -22.16 -26.63
N GLU A 320 31.20 -22.33 -25.33
CA GLU A 320 32.52 -22.22 -24.67
C GLU A 320 32.43 -22.59 -23.17
N LYS A 321 33.04 -23.74 -22.86
CA LYS A 321 33.71 -24.19 -21.62
C LYS A 321 33.24 -23.63 -20.27
N GLN A 322 32.57 -24.50 -19.50
CA GLN A 322 32.60 -24.51 -18.03
C GLN A 322 33.83 -25.28 -17.52
N VAL A 323 34.53 -24.73 -16.52
CA VAL A 323 35.08 -25.47 -15.37
C VAL A 323 34.83 -24.60 -14.12
N PRO A 324 34.33 -25.16 -12.99
CA PRO A 324 33.85 -24.39 -11.85
C PRO A 324 34.96 -24.21 -10.79
N LEU A 325 35.02 -23.03 -10.17
CA LEU A 325 35.79 -22.81 -8.95
C LEU A 325 35.02 -21.91 -7.98
N ALA A 326 33.97 -22.49 -7.41
CA ALA A 326 33.53 -22.12 -6.08
C ALA A 326 34.45 -22.84 -5.10
N THR A 327 35.47 -22.15 -4.57
CA THR A 327 36.12 -22.34 -3.26
C THR A 327 37.37 -21.43 -3.23
N ALA A 328 37.22 -20.18 -2.76
CA ALA A 328 38.27 -19.35 -2.15
C ALA A 328 37.81 -17.89 -2.08
N CYS A 329 37.14 -17.51 -0.99
CA CYS A 329 37.31 -16.21 -0.34
C CYS A 329 36.60 -16.17 1.02
N THR A 330 36.71 -17.28 1.76
CA THR A 330 36.56 -17.31 3.22
C THR A 330 37.97 -17.29 3.82
N ALA A 331 38.74 -16.25 3.50
CA ALA A 331 40.13 -16.09 3.94
C ALA A 331 40.54 -14.60 4.08
N MET A 332 39.65 -13.77 4.62
CA MET A 332 39.97 -12.38 5.03
C MET A 332 39.36 -12.02 6.40
N LEU A 333 39.30 -12.96 7.34
CA LEU A 333 38.82 -12.68 8.71
C LEU A 333 39.63 -13.41 9.81
N THR A 334 40.94 -13.63 9.58
CA THR A 334 41.88 -14.12 10.61
C THR A 334 43.25 -13.48 10.46
N SER A 335 43.31 -12.15 10.45
CA SER A 335 44.58 -11.39 10.61
C SER A 335 44.36 -10.04 11.30
N LEU A 336 43.38 -9.95 12.20
CA LEU A 336 43.10 -8.73 12.97
C LEU A 336 42.91 -9.00 14.48
N PHE A 337 43.42 -10.14 14.95
CA PHE A 337 43.60 -10.43 16.37
C PHE A 337 44.83 -11.34 16.52
N GLN A 338 46.02 -10.74 16.43
CA GLN A 338 47.21 -11.17 17.16
C GLN A 338 48.20 -10.01 17.25
#